data_AF-A0A392M9P2-F1
#
_entry.id   AF-A0A392M9P2-F1
#
_cell.length_a   1.000
_cell.length_b   1.000
_cell.length_c   1.000
_cell.angle_alpha   90.00
_cell.angle_beta   90.00
_cell.angle_gamma   90.00
#
_symmetry.space_group_name_H-M   'P 1'
#
loop_
_entity.id
_entity.type
_entity.pdbx_description
1 polymer ?
#
loop_
_entity_poly.entity_id
_entity_poly.type
_entity_poly.pdbx_seq_one_letter_code
_entity_poly.pdbx_strand_id
1 'polypeptide(L)'
;MHSGKIFFFSPVYASPREEGRHELWRELKNISRGMVGEWLLAGDFNDIAHPSEKRGGIPAQQRRCDKFLDRINDCNLIDCGATGPKFTWRGPAFQNGDRIFERLDRALSNDDWRLGFPNAVVKVLPRVNFSDHHPMIIALFGFDYAQRPSYFKFESAWLLEESYAEMLEASWSGTNSIQERLSNLAHEIKEWKNITIGSVTKKKRELLARIGGVQKKLQTERRNNFLFRLENELQDELAHILKMEELMWFQRSRAKWLVDGDRNTRYYHLKTITRRRYNKIIMLRDVHGNWVEEVEELKQMANDYYKTLFAADGSVVNWYQTAITFPRLLDDELQMIGGVITDDEVKRAVFSMSPWKAPGPDGFPAGFYQKSWGIVGQSVCEFVKQVWSNPLCLRDINYTDICLIPKVDQPETIQQFRPISLCNTLYKVVSKVLTNRIKDTINKVVSPHQSGFIPGRSIHENIVVVQEMAHSMRKMNGKVGYFAVKVDLSKAYDRLSWKFIYHTLMEVGYPMEWIDVVMTSVTSVRTNVKWNGDRAEYFHPQRGIRQGDPISPYLFVICMDKLSHLITQCVQEEAWKPMRA
;
A
#
# COMPACT_ATOMS: atom_id res chain seq x y z
N MET A 1 12.08 6.32 21.12
CA MET A 1 11.18 7.48 20.97
C MET A 1 12.01 8.70 21.29
N HIS A 2 12.30 9.58 20.34
CA HIS A 2 12.89 10.88 20.66
C HIS A 2 11.73 11.88 20.78
N SER A 3 11.67 12.58 21.89
CA SER A 3 10.69 13.63 22.16
C SER A 3 10.63 14.64 21.01
N GLY A 4 9.44 15.20 20.76
CA GLY A 4 9.22 16.16 19.67
C GLY A 4 9.94 17.48 19.93
N LYS A 5 11.24 17.53 19.67
CA LYS A 5 12.02 18.77 19.63
C LYS A 5 11.53 19.64 18.47
N ILE A 6 11.35 20.92 18.75
CA ILE A 6 10.90 21.93 17.79
C ILE A 6 12.09 22.84 17.51
N PHE A 7 12.36 23.10 16.23
CA PHE A 7 13.40 24.05 15.80
C PHE A 7 12.93 24.80 14.56
N PHE A 8 13.52 25.97 14.32
CA PHE A 8 13.26 26.79 13.15
C PHE A 8 14.18 26.39 11.99
N PHE A 9 13.62 26.31 10.78
CA PHE A 9 14.39 25.97 9.57
C PHE A 9 14.20 27.02 8.47
N SER A 10 15.30 27.62 8.02
CA SER A 10 15.31 28.57 6.90
C SER A 10 16.00 27.94 5.67
N PRO A 11 15.25 27.52 4.64
CA PRO A 11 15.85 27.08 3.38
C PRO A 11 16.43 28.30 2.64
N VAL A 12 17.65 28.17 2.14
CA VAL A 12 18.36 29.28 1.46
C VAL A 12 18.54 28.97 -0.03
N TYR A 13 18.18 29.93 -0.88
CA TYR A 13 18.54 29.97 -2.29
C TYR A 13 19.01 31.38 -2.63
N ALA A 14 20.29 31.64 -2.40
CA ALA A 14 20.87 32.96 -2.52
C ALA A 14 21.10 33.34 -3.98
N SER A 15 21.02 34.63 -4.29
CA SER A 15 21.27 35.12 -5.64
C SER A 15 22.72 34.84 -6.10
N PRO A 16 22.95 34.50 -7.38
CA PRO A 16 24.30 34.49 -7.93
C PRO A 16 24.89 35.91 -8.05
N ARG A 17 24.06 36.97 -7.95
CA ARG A 17 24.48 38.38 -7.96
C ARG A 17 24.72 38.89 -6.53
N GLU A 18 25.77 39.70 -6.37
CA GLU A 18 26.20 40.22 -5.06
C GLU A 18 25.14 41.08 -4.37
N GLU A 19 24.41 41.90 -5.12
CA GLU A 19 23.34 42.77 -4.59
C GLU A 19 22.23 41.95 -3.93
N GLY A 20 21.78 40.87 -4.59
CA GLY A 20 20.76 39.97 -4.05
C GLY A 20 21.25 39.19 -2.83
N ARG A 21 22.55 38.84 -2.76
CA ARG A 21 23.12 38.25 -1.54
C ARG A 21 23.12 39.25 -0.39
N HIS A 22 23.43 40.52 -0.65
CA HIS A 22 23.44 41.55 0.39
C HIS A 22 22.05 41.77 1.01
N GLU A 23 20.99 41.74 0.20
CA GLU A 23 19.61 41.80 0.70
C GLU A 23 19.25 40.59 1.57
N LEU A 24 19.48 39.37 1.07
CA LEU A 24 19.25 38.14 1.84
C LEU A 24 19.95 38.18 3.21
N TRP A 25 21.23 38.53 3.24
CA TRP A 25 21.99 38.53 4.49
C TRP A 25 21.57 39.64 5.45
N ARG A 26 21.03 40.75 4.95
CA ARG A 26 20.41 41.78 5.79
C ARG A 26 19.15 41.27 6.49
N GLU A 27 18.32 40.52 5.78
CA GLU A 27 17.13 39.88 6.34
C GLU A 27 17.48 38.79 7.35
N LEU A 28 18.43 37.92 7.01
CA LEU A 28 18.92 36.88 7.92
C LEU A 28 19.51 37.47 9.22
N LYS A 29 20.19 38.62 9.13
CA LYS A 29 20.69 39.36 10.30
C LYS A 29 19.56 39.96 11.15
N ASN A 30 18.45 40.36 10.55
CA ASN A 30 17.29 40.82 11.30
C ASN A 30 16.59 39.63 11.99
N ILE A 31 16.48 38.50 11.30
CA ILE A 31 15.94 37.25 11.87
C ILE A 31 16.81 36.79 13.03
N SER A 32 18.14 36.77 12.87
CA SER A 32 19.06 36.30 13.91
C SER A 32 18.95 37.13 15.20
N ARG A 33 18.78 38.46 15.08
CA ARG A 33 18.60 39.37 16.23
C ARG A 33 17.32 39.11 17.02
N GLY A 34 16.28 38.59 16.38
CA GLY A 34 15.00 38.27 17.01
C GLY A 34 14.81 36.77 17.29
N MET A 35 15.77 35.92 16.93
CA MET A 35 15.63 34.47 17.02
C MET A 35 15.80 34.01 18.47
N VAL A 36 14.80 33.29 18.98
CA VAL A 36 14.83 32.65 20.30
C VAL A 36 14.55 31.16 20.10
N GLY A 37 15.60 30.34 20.18
CA GLY A 37 15.53 28.88 20.07
C GLY A 37 16.45 28.30 18.99
N GLU A 38 16.36 26.97 18.83
CA GLU A 38 17.15 26.19 17.89
C GLU A 38 16.86 26.62 16.44
N TRP A 39 17.85 27.15 15.70
CA TRP A 39 17.70 27.59 14.31
C TRP A 39 18.75 26.98 13.37
N LEU A 40 18.27 26.47 12.24
CA LEU A 40 19.08 25.89 11.16
C LEU A 40 18.76 26.57 9.83
N LEU A 41 19.81 26.93 9.08
CA LEU A 41 19.73 27.38 7.71
C LEU A 41 20.42 26.35 6.80
N ALA A 42 19.83 26.03 5.65
CA ALA A 42 20.53 25.17 4.69
C ALA A 42 20.08 25.43 3.25
N GLY A 43 21.03 25.30 2.32
CA GLY A 43 20.76 25.42 0.89
C GLY A 43 21.94 26.04 0.15
N ASP A 44 21.65 26.62 -1.02
CA ASP A 44 22.64 27.22 -1.91
C ASP A 44 22.89 28.68 -1.53
N PHE A 45 24.10 28.98 -1.05
CA PHE A 45 24.49 30.34 -0.67
C PHE A 45 25.14 31.14 -1.80
N ASN A 46 25.44 30.50 -2.95
CA ASN A 46 26.13 31.10 -4.08
C ASN A 46 27.42 31.88 -3.70
N ASP A 47 28.06 31.47 -2.61
CA ASP A 47 29.28 32.08 -2.08
C ASP A 47 30.17 31.04 -1.40
N ILE A 48 31.45 31.39 -1.21
CA ILE A 48 32.47 30.50 -0.66
C ILE A 48 33.16 31.17 0.53
N ALA A 49 33.48 30.39 1.57
CA ALA A 49 34.09 30.89 2.81
C ALA A 49 35.62 30.86 2.77
N HIS A 50 36.22 30.16 1.82
CA HIS A 50 37.67 30.05 1.72
C HIS A 50 38.11 29.83 0.27
N PRO A 51 39.27 30.36 -0.18
CA PRO A 51 39.71 30.18 -1.58
C PRO A 51 39.85 28.71 -2.01
N SER A 52 40.16 27.82 -1.06
CA SER A 52 40.25 26.38 -1.31
C SER A 52 38.89 25.70 -1.59
N GLU A 53 37.78 26.41 -1.40
CA GLU A 53 36.43 25.97 -1.77
C GLU A 53 36.09 26.21 -3.25
N LYS A 54 37.06 26.68 -4.05
CA LYS A 54 36.99 26.77 -5.51
C LYS A 54 38.11 25.98 -6.17
N ARG A 55 37.80 25.32 -7.30
CA ARG A 55 38.79 24.67 -8.18
C ARG A 55 38.45 24.94 -9.64
N GLY A 56 39.47 25.29 -10.44
CA GLY A 56 39.33 25.64 -11.85
C GLY A 56 38.92 27.11 -12.06
N GLY A 57 39.22 27.63 -13.26
CA GLY A 57 39.03 29.04 -13.57
C GLY A 57 39.97 29.98 -12.81
N ILE A 58 39.58 31.25 -12.67
CA ILE A 58 40.33 32.27 -11.93
C ILE A 58 40.24 32.00 -10.41
N PRO A 59 41.35 32.05 -9.66
CA PRO A 59 41.35 31.89 -8.20
C PRO A 59 40.36 32.83 -7.50
N ALA A 60 39.76 32.34 -6.42
CA ALA A 60 38.87 33.15 -5.60
C ALA A 60 39.66 34.25 -4.85
N GLN A 61 39.12 35.47 -4.85
CA GLN A 61 39.70 36.59 -4.10
C GLN A 61 39.40 36.44 -2.61
N GLN A 62 40.42 36.62 -1.76
CA GLN A 62 40.28 36.53 -0.30
C GLN A 62 39.18 37.45 0.24
N ARG A 63 39.11 38.69 -0.28
CA ARG A 63 38.08 39.67 0.10
C ARG A 63 36.64 39.19 -0.11
N ARG A 64 36.39 38.31 -1.08
CA ARG A 64 35.06 37.70 -1.27
C ARG A 64 34.74 36.70 -0.16
N CYS A 65 35.73 35.86 0.18
CA CYS A 65 35.61 34.88 1.25
C CYS A 65 35.39 35.55 2.61
N ASP A 66 36.14 36.62 2.89
CA ASP A 66 36.03 37.38 4.14
C ASP A 66 34.62 37.97 4.30
N LYS A 67 34.07 38.57 3.23
CA LYS A 67 32.68 39.09 3.24
C LYS A 67 31.64 38.01 3.59
N PHE A 68 31.83 36.79 3.09
CA PHE A 68 30.90 35.70 3.38
C PHE A 68 31.03 35.23 4.84
N LEU A 69 32.26 35.12 5.34
CA LEU A 69 32.51 34.83 6.76
C LEU A 69 31.94 35.91 7.68
N ASP A 70 32.13 37.19 7.35
CA ASP A 70 31.59 38.31 8.12
C ASP A 70 30.08 38.23 8.22
N ARG A 71 29.38 37.87 7.12
CA ARG A 71 27.92 37.67 7.11
C ARG A 71 27.45 36.52 8.01
N ILE A 72 28.18 35.41 8.02
CA ILE A 72 27.91 34.25 8.89
C ILE A 72 28.09 34.65 10.35
N ASN A 73 29.20 35.32 10.66
CA ASN A 73 29.55 35.78 12.00
C ASN A 73 28.57 36.84 12.52
N ASP A 74 28.17 37.79 11.67
CA ASP A 74 27.18 38.83 11.98
C ASP A 74 25.81 38.25 12.38
N CYS A 75 25.54 37.01 11.98
CA CYS A 75 24.31 36.28 12.32
C CYS A 75 24.51 35.27 13.46
N ASN A 76 25.70 35.19 14.06
CA ASN A 76 26.10 34.18 15.06
C ASN A 76 25.85 32.74 14.58
N LEU A 77 26.15 32.47 13.31
CA LEU A 77 25.96 31.15 12.71
C LEU A 77 27.26 30.36 12.64
N ILE A 78 27.14 29.03 12.74
CA ILE A 78 28.22 28.06 12.73
C ILE A 78 28.02 27.13 11.52
N ASP A 79 29.06 26.93 10.72
CA ASP A 79 29.04 25.90 9.68
C ASP A 79 29.01 24.51 10.32
N CYS A 80 27.95 23.75 10.04
CA CYS A 80 27.79 22.39 10.54
C CYS A 80 28.84 21.41 9.94
N GLY A 81 29.63 21.87 8.96
CA GLY A 81 30.53 21.04 8.17
C GLY A 81 29.74 20.10 7.27
N ALA A 82 30.46 19.26 6.52
CA ALA A 82 29.82 18.18 5.79
C ALA A 82 30.78 17.03 5.54
N THR A 83 30.24 15.80 5.49
CA THR A 83 30.98 14.62 5.05
C THR A 83 30.59 14.28 3.61
N GLY A 84 31.55 14.16 2.69
CA GLY A 84 31.27 13.85 1.28
C GLY A 84 32.25 14.51 0.30
N PRO A 85 31.87 14.65 -0.99
CA PRO A 85 32.58 15.47 -1.97
C PRO A 85 32.80 16.91 -1.46
N LYS A 86 33.99 17.47 -1.70
CA LYS A 86 34.38 18.79 -1.19
C LYS A 86 33.60 19.93 -1.84
N PHE A 87 33.41 19.85 -3.16
CA PHE A 87 32.66 20.83 -3.94
C PHE A 87 31.24 20.34 -4.15
N THR A 88 30.26 21.21 -3.93
CA THR A 88 28.83 20.89 -4.05
C THR A 88 28.31 21.21 -5.44
N TRP A 89 28.94 22.10 -6.20
CA TRP A 89 28.53 22.50 -7.55
C TRP A 89 29.62 22.22 -8.63
N ARG A 90 29.21 21.97 -9.89
CA ARG A 90 30.08 21.99 -11.09
C ARG A 90 29.58 22.96 -12.15
N GLY A 91 30.52 23.64 -12.81
CA GLY A 91 30.25 24.42 -14.00
C GLY A 91 30.25 23.62 -15.32
N PRO A 92 29.89 24.30 -16.43
CA PRO A 92 29.94 23.72 -17.77
C PRO A 92 31.37 23.31 -18.16
N ALA A 93 31.50 22.41 -19.14
CA ALA A 93 32.79 22.04 -19.69
C ALA A 93 33.27 23.11 -20.68
N PHE A 94 34.53 23.53 -20.54
CA PHE A 94 35.19 24.42 -21.50
C PHE A 94 35.84 23.60 -22.63
N GLN A 95 36.28 24.25 -23.72
CA GLN A 95 36.82 23.63 -24.95
C GLN A 95 37.92 22.57 -24.73
N ASN A 96 38.54 22.56 -23.55
CA ASN A 96 39.61 21.66 -23.15
C ASN A 96 39.20 20.54 -22.14
N GLY A 97 37.91 20.41 -21.83
CA GLY A 97 37.37 19.47 -20.84
C GLY A 97 37.52 19.93 -19.37
N ASP A 98 38.15 21.08 -19.14
CA ASP A 98 38.25 21.69 -17.81
C ASP A 98 36.89 22.22 -17.34
N ARG A 99 36.70 22.20 -16.02
CA ARG A 99 35.47 22.64 -15.34
C ARG A 99 35.81 23.44 -14.09
N ILE A 100 34.89 24.31 -13.69
CA ILE A 100 34.91 25.01 -12.41
C ILE A 100 34.10 24.20 -11.38
N PHE A 101 34.59 24.12 -10.14
CA PHE A 101 33.90 23.48 -9.02
C PHE A 101 33.92 24.43 -7.83
N GLU A 102 32.79 24.58 -7.14
CA GLU A 102 32.65 25.45 -5.96
C GLU A 102 31.82 24.74 -4.86
N ARG A 103 32.06 25.08 -3.58
CA ARG A 103 31.22 24.64 -2.44
C ARG A 103 30.17 25.71 -2.13
N LEU A 104 29.06 25.68 -2.84
CA LEU A 104 27.98 26.67 -2.74
C LEU A 104 26.89 26.25 -1.74
N ASP A 105 26.51 24.97 -1.76
CA ASP A 105 25.53 24.42 -0.82
C ASP A 105 26.13 24.15 0.58
N ARG A 106 25.52 24.72 1.63
CA ARG A 106 25.96 24.57 3.04
C ARG A 106 24.78 24.43 4.02
N ALA A 107 25.07 23.97 5.24
CA ALA A 107 24.15 24.02 6.37
C ALA A 107 24.82 24.80 7.51
N LEU A 108 24.15 25.85 7.99
CA LEU A 108 24.60 26.75 9.04
C LEU A 108 23.60 26.69 10.20
N SER A 109 24.05 26.68 11.44
CA SER A 109 23.14 26.68 12.61
C SER A 109 23.57 27.70 13.65
N ASN A 110 22.65 28.15 14.49
CA ASN A 110 23.07 28.77 15.74
C ASN A 110 23.60 27.70 16.72
N ASP A 111 24.15 28.19 17.83
CA ASP A 111 24.66 27.39 18.94
C ASP A 111 23.56 26.55 19.61
N ASP A 112 22.38 27.13 19.86
CA ASP A 112 21.23 26.43 20.44
C ASP A 112 20.88 25.16 19.67
N TRP A 113 20.76 25.24 18.34
CA TRP A 113 20.46 24.08 17.50
C TRP A 113 21.57 23.03 17.56
N ARG A 114 22.83 23.48 17.58
CA ARG A 114 23.98 22.57 17.61
C ARG A 114 24.05 21.79 18.92
N LEU A 115 23.70 22.43 20.04
CA LEU A 115 23.56 21.79 21.35
C LEU A 115 22.31 20.90 21.43
N GLY A 116 21.23 21.30 20.76
CA GLY A 116 19.98 20.55 20.65
C GLY A 116 20.11 19.25 19.88
N PHE A 117 20.92 19.23 18.82
CA PHE A 117 21.16 18.07 17.96
C PHE A 117 22.67 17.75 17.86
N PRO A 118 23.30 17.27 18.94
CA PRO A 118 24.75 17.04 18.96
C PRO A 118 25.18 15.92 18.00
N ASN A 119 24.26 14.99 17.70
CA ASN A 119 24.48 13.89 16.76
C ASN A 119 24.06 14.24 15.32
N ALA A 120 23.73 15.50 15.03
CA ALA A 120 23.34 15.89 13.68
C ALA A 120 24.54 15.87 12.73
N VAL A 121 24.36 15.16 11.60
CA VAL A 121 25.37 15.03 10.56
C VAL A 121 24.83 15.55 9.23
N VAL A 122 25.64 16.36 8.56
CA VAL A 122 25.41 16.83 7.20
C VAL A 122 26.24 16.00 6.23
N LYS A 123 25.59 15.42 5.22
CA LYS A 123 26.25 14.58 4.23
C LYS A 123 25.99 15.11 2.82
N VAL A 124 27.06 15.33 2.06
CA VAL A 124 26.99 15.62 0.63
C VAL A 124 26.94 14.30 -0.11
N LEU A 125 25.83 14.07 -0.82
CA LEU A 125 25.59 12.85 -1.58
C LEU A 125 26.16 12.98 -2.99
N PRO A 126 26.58 11.88 -3.64
CA PRO A 126 27.03 11.91 -5.03
C PRO A 126 25.98 12.52 -5.95
N ARG A 127 26.44 13.31 -6.91
CA ARG A 127 25.58 13.94 -7.90
C ARG A 127 25.27 12.98 -9.04
N VAL A 128 24.04 13.04 -9.52
CA VAL A 128 23.50 12.27 -10.66
C VAL A 128 23.49 13.13 -11.94
N ASN A 129 23.50 12.50 -13.12
CA ASN A 129 23.78 13.16 -14.40
C ASN A 129 22.90 14.36 -14.77
N PHE A 130 21.69 14.46 -14.23
CA PHE A 130 20.73 15.54 -14.50
C PHE A 130 20.86 16.77 -13.59
N SER A 131 21.84 16.80 -12.68
CA SER A 131 22.12 17.94 -11.81
C SER A 131 23.56 18.43 -12.00
N ASP A 132 23.78 19.71 -11.74
CA ASP A 132 25.08 20.33 -11.54
C ASP A 132 25.46 20.49 -10.05
N HIS A 133 24.46 20.45 -9.14
CA HIS A 133 24.63 20.40 -7.69
C HIS A 133 24.58 18.97 -7.09
N HIS A 134 25.35 18.73 -6.03
CA HIS A 134 25.28 17.55 -5.19
C HIS A 134 24.13 17.68 -4.18
N PRO A 135 23.26 16.67 -4.01
CA PRO A 135 22.24 16.70 -2.97
C PRO A 135 22.86 16.68 -1.57
N MET A 136 22.25 17.41 -0.63
CA MET A 136 22.67 17.42 0.78
C MET A 136 21.59 16.81 1.67
N ILE A 137 21.99 15.96 2.60
CA ILE A 137 21.10 15.39 3.62
C ILE A 137 21.58 15.79 5.01
N ILE A 138 20.64 16.26 5.83
CA ILE A 138 20.86 16.62 7.23
C ILE A 138 20.12 15.60 8.08
N ALA A 139 20.85 14.74 8.78
CA ALA A 139 20.30 13.69 9.63
C ALA A 139 20.41 14.11 11.10
N LEU A 140 19.27 14.41 11.74
CA LEU A 140 19.22 14.99 13.09
C LEU A 140 19.69 14.04 14.22
N PHE A 141 19.52 12.73 14.02
CA PHE A 141 19.77 11.70 15.04
C PHE A 141 20.66 10.55 14.54
N GLY A 142 21.45 10.78 13.49
CA GLY A 142 22.25 9.72 12.85
C GLY A 142 21.44 8.81 11.91
N PHE A 143 22.03 7.66 11.52
CA PHE A 143 21.44 6.69 10.59
C PHE A 143 21.35 5.30 11.23
N ASP A 144 20.17 4.91 11.72
CA ASP A 144 19.90 3.56 12.21
C ASP A 144 19.07 2.72 11.23
N TYR A 145 19.46 1.44 11.07
CA TYR A 145 18.77 0.45 10.25
C TYR A 145 18.23 -0.67 11.14
N ALA A 146 17.00 -0.55 11.64
CA ALA A 146 16.36 -1.66 12.34
C ALA A 146 15.96 -2.77 11.33
N GLN A 147 16.47 -3.99 11.54
CA GLN A 147 16.02 -5.18 10.80
C GLN A 147 14.73 -5.72 11.41
N ARG A 148 13.74 -6.00 10.56
CA ARG A 148 12.50 -6.70 10.92
C ARG A 148 12.40 -8.00 10.13
N PRO A 149 11.76 -9.05 10.67
CA PRO A 149 11.47 -10.24 9.90
C PRO A 149 10.62 -9.90 8.67
N SER A 150 11.02 -10.41 7.51
CA SER A 150 10.38 -10.12 6.22
C SER A 150 9.74 -11.39 5.66
N TYR A 151 8.41 -11.39 5.59
CA TYR A 151 7.69 -12.39 4.80
C TYR A 151 7.89 -12.16 3.31
N PHE A 152 7.87 -13.24 2.53
CA PHE A 152 7.92 -13.15 1.07
C PHE A 152 6.75 -12.33 0.53
N LYS A 153 7.06 -11.40 -0.36
CA LYS A 153 6.08 -10.64 -1.15
C LYS A 153 6.71 -10.35 -2.50
N PHE A 154 6.01 -10.69 -3.56
CA PHE A 154 6.49 -10.43 -4.90
C PHE A 154 6.61 -8.93 -5.15
N GLU A 155 7.76 -8.47 -5.63
CA GLU A 155 8.00 -7.08 -6.02
C GLU A 155 8.03 -6.99 -7.55
N SER A 156 7.17 -6.15 -8.12
CA SER A 156 7.07 -5.93 -9.58
C SER A 156 8.39 -5.53 -10.24
N ALA A 157 9.32 -4.94 -9.48
CA ALA A 157 10.66 -4.59 -9.93
C ALA A 157 11.48 -5.80 -10.41
N TRP A 158 11.18 -7.01 -9.93
CA TRP A 158 11.89 -8.22 -10.34
C TRP A 158 11.63 -8.59 -11.80
N LEU A 159 10.51 -8.12 -12.37
CA LEU A 159 10.19 -8.29 -13.79
C LEU A 159 11.08 -7.46 -14.73
N LEU A 160 11.91 -6.55 -14.19
CA LEU A 160 12.86 -5.77 -14.98
C LEU A 160 14.18 -6.49 -15.23
N GLU A 161 14.43 -7.59 -14.52
CA GLU A 161 15.67 -8.36 -14.67
C GLU A 161 15.54 -9.36 -15.82
N GLU A 162 16.52 -9.37 -16.72
CA GLU A 162 16.51 -10.25 -17.90
C GLU A 162 16.49 -11.74 -17.49
N SER A 163 17.25 -12.09 -16.45
CA SER A 163 17.30 -13.47 -15.91
C SER A 163 16.02 -13.92 -15.19
N TYR A 164 15.02 -13.04 -15.00
CA TYR A 164 13.78 -13.41 -14.31
C TYR A 164 13.00 -14.49 -15.07
N ALA A 165 12.90 -14.38 -16.39
CA ALA A 165 12.13 -15.31 -17.21
C ALA A 165 12.75 -16.72 -17.16
N GLU A 166 14.07 -16.81 -17.35
CA GLU A 166 14.82 -18.07 -17.27
C GLU A 166 14.70 -18.72 -15.88
N MET A 167 14.84 -17.92 -14.82
CA MET A 167 14.66 -18.40 -13.44
C MET A 167 13.25 -18.94 -13.22
N LEU A 168 12.23 -18.23 -13.70
CA LEU A 168 10.85 -18.67 -13.56
C LEU A 168 10.58 -19.97 -14.33
N GLU A 169 11.07 -20.09 -15.57
CA GLU A 169 10.90 -21.31 -16.38
C GLU A 169 11.58 -22.52 -15.73
N ALA A 170 12.80 -22.33 -15.19
CA ALA A 170 13.51 -23.36 -14.47
C ALA A 170 12.74 -23.81 -13.20
N SER A 171 12.27 -22.85 -12.40
CA SER A 171 11.53 -23.10 -11.15
C SER A 171 10.16 -23.74 -11.38
N TRP A 172 9.51 -23.43 -12.51
CA TRP A 172 8.16 -23.89 -12.81
C TRP A 172 8.09 -25.25 -13.51
N SER A 173 9.25 -25.86 -13.78
CA SER A 173 9.37 -27.18 -14.39
C SER A 173 8.93 -28.31 -13.44
N GLY A 174 8.21 -29.32 -13.96
CA GLY A 174 7.81 -30.52 -13.21
C GLY A 174 6.30 -30.80 -13.16
N THR A 175 5.90 -31.79 -12.36
CA THR A 175 4.52 -32.30 -12.22
C THR A 175 3.89 -31.98 -10.87
N ASN A 176 4.59 -31.25 -9.99
CA ASN A 176 4.12 -30.87 -8.67
C ASN A 176 2.83 -30.04 -8.74
N SER A 177 2.08 -30.02 -7.63
CA SER A 177 0.91 -29.17 -7.48
C SER A 177 1.27 -27.69 -7.63
N ILE A 178 0.32 -26.84 -8.05
CA ILE A 178 0.58 -25.40 -8.20
C ILE A 178 1.00 -24.76 -6.86
N GLN A 179 0.51 -25.28 -5.74
CA GLN A 179 0.84 -24.83 -4.39
C GLN A 179 2.33 -25.06 -4.08
N GLU A 180 2.83 -26.27 -4.33
CA GLU A 180 4.23 -26.61 -4.15
C GLU A 180 5.11 -25.79 -5.09
N ARG A 181 4.72 -25.61 -6.35
CA ARG A 181 5.46 -24.75 -7.29
C ARG A 181 5.54 -23.30 -6.80
N LEU A 182 4.45 -22.72 -6.30
CA LEU A 182 4.47 -21.37 -5.73
C LEU A 182 5.36 -21.28 -4.49
N SER A 183 5.34 -22.31 -3.63
CA SER A 183 6.19 -22.35 -2.44
C SER A 183 7.67 -22.45 -2.81
N ASN A 184 8.02 -23.32 -3.75
CA ASN A 184 9.38 -23.50 -4.27
C ASN A 184 9.86 -22.22 -4.96
N LEU A 185 9.04 -21.64 -5.84
CA LEU A 185 9.33 -20.37 -6.49
C LEU A 185 9.54 -19.24 -5.49
N ALA A 186 8.77 -19.17 -4.40
CA ALA A 186 8.98 -18.17 -3.35
C ALA A 186 10.32 -18.37 -2.62
N HIS A 187 10.82 -19.59 -2.51
CA HIS A 187 12.14 -19.89 -1.97
C HIS A 187 13.24 -19.51 -2.97
N GLU A 188 13.14 -19.98 -4.22
CA GLU A 188 14.10 -19.71 -5.28
C GLU A 188 14.22 -18.21 -5.58
N ILE A 189 13.12 -17.47 -5.61
CA ILE A 189 13.17 -16.01 -5.77
C ILE A 189 13.92 -15.34 -4.62
N LYS A 190 13.84 -15.85 -3.38
CA LYS A 190 14.62 -15.27 -2.27
C LYS A 190 16.12 -15.45 -2.50
N GLU A 191 16.53 -16.63 -2.96
CA GLU A 191 17.93 -16.93 -3.25
C GLU A 191 18.43 -16.16 -4.48
N TRP A 192 17.69 -16.26 -5.59
CA TRP A 192 17.94 -15.50 -6.82
C TRP A 192 18.05 -14.01 -6.54
N LYS A 193 17.11 -13.42 -5.79
CA LYS A 193 17.15 -12.00 -5.41
C LYS A 193 18.42 -11.63 -4.63
N ASN A 194 18.94 -12.51 -3.78
CA ASN A 194 20.17 -12.23 -3.03
C ASN A 194 21.39 -12.21 -3.95
N ILE A 195 21.39 -13.04 -5.00
CA ILE A 195 22.48 -13.17 -5.98
C ILE A 195 22.41 -12.05 -7.03
N THR A 196 21.25 -11.83 -7.65
CA THR A 196 21.09 -10.91 -8.79
C THR A 196 20.76 -9.48 -8.35
N ILE A 197 19.88 -9.34 -7.36
CA ILE A 197 19.34 -8.06 -6.90
C ILE A 197 19.87 -7.72 -5.49
N GLY A 198 21.03 -8.29 -5.11
CA GLY A 198 21.62 -8.21 -3.77
C GLY A 198 21.39 -6.85 -3.13
N SER A 199 20.37 -6.79 -2.24
CA SER A 199 19.66 -5.59 -1.81
C SER A 199 19.84 -4.39 -2.75
N VAL A 200 18.85 -4.04 -3.58
CA VAL A 200 18.81 -2.78 -4.36
C VAL A 200 19.46 -1.60 -3.61
N THR A 201 19.25 -1.49 -2.29
CA THR A 201 19.88 -0.52 -1.39
C THR A 201 21.40 -0.70 -1.21
N LYS A 202 21.92 -1.92 -1.07
CA LYS A 202 23.36 -2.25 -1.08
C LYS A 202 23.99 -1.92 -2.45
N LYS A 203 23.44 -2.42 -3.55
CA LYS A 203 23.96 -2.15 -4.90
C LYS A 203 23.92 -0.65 -5.23
N LYS A 204 22.84 0.05 -4.88
CA LYS A 204 22.76 1.53 -4.95
C LYS A 204 23.85 2.21 -4.12
N ARG A 205 24.08 1.77 -2.87
CA ARG A 205 25.14 2.33 -2.01
C ARG A 205 26.52 2.11 -2.62
N GLU A 206 26.78 0.94 -3.18
CA GLU A 206 28.04 0.61 -3.85
C GLU A 206 28.25 1.44 -5.11
N LEU A 207 27.24 1.55 -5.97
CA LEU A 207 27.30 2.39 -7.18
C LEU A 207 27.51 3.86 -6.83
N LEU A 208 26.76 4.39 -5.85
CA LEU A 208 26.96 5.75 -5.37
C LEU A 208 28.35 5.95 -4.76
N ALA A 209 28.89 4.96 -4.03
CA ALA A 209 30.24 5.02 -3.50
C ALA A 209 31.30 5.00 -4.61
N ARG A 210 31.13 4.15 -5.63
CA ARG A 210 32.00 4.08 -6.81
C ARG A 210 31.97 5.38 -7.61
N ILE A 211 30.78 5.89 -7.92
CA ILE A 211 30.59 7.20 -8.57
C ILE A 211 31.24 8.29 -7.73
N GLY A 212 31.00 8.31 -6.42
CA GLY A 212 31.62 9.27 -5.51
C GLY A 212 33.15 9.19 -5.48
N GLY A 213 33.72 7.98 -5.54
CA GLY A 213 35.16 7.74 -5.66
C GLY A 213 35.74 8.25 -6.97
N VAL A 214 35.08 7.93 -8.10
CA VAL A 214 35.43 8.43 -9.44
C VAL A 214 35.37 9.96 -9.47
N GLN A 215 34.29 10.55 -8.96
CA GLN A 215 34.12 12.00 -8.88
C GLN A 215 35.17 12.67 -7.99
N LYS A 216 35.51 12.09 -6.83
CA LYS A 216 36.62 12.56 -5.97
C LYS A 216 37.96 12.50 -6.69
N LYS A 217 38.23 11.45 -7.45
CA LYS A 217 39.48 11.30 -8.21
C LYS A 217 39.54 12.24 -9.43
N LEU A 218 38.40 12.53 -10.07
CA LEU A 218 38.26 13.61 -11.05
C LEU A 218 38.40 15.02 -10.43
N GLN A 219 38.17 15.15 -9.11
CA GLN A 219 38.51 16.36 -8.34
C GLN A 219 40.02 16.46 -8.05
N THR A 220 40.66 15.31 -7.98
CA THR A 220 42.09 15.01 -7.94
C THR A 220 42.92 15.47 -9.13
N GLU A 221 42.63 14.78 -10.22
CA GLU A 221 43.50 14.60 -11.38
C GLU A 221 43.04 15.51 -12.53
N ARG A 222 43.99 15.98 -13.37
CA ARG A 222 43.67 16.63 -14.64
C ARG A 222 43.48 15.56 -15.71
N ARG A 223 42.34 15.59 -16.40
CA ARG A 223 42.01 14.83 -17.63
C ARG A 223 42.20 13.30 -17.52
N ASN A 224 41.12 12.58 -17.18
CA ASN A 224 41.11 11.12 -17.21
C ASN A 224 39.89 10.59 -18.00
N ASN A 225 40.06 10.36 -19.31
CA ASN A 225 39.00 9.92 -20.22
C ASN A 225 38.43 8.53 -19.86
N PHE A 226 39.20 7.69 -19.19
CA PHE A 226 38.73 6.41 -18.67
C PHE A 226 37.74 6.64 -17.51
N LEU A 227 38.08 7.51 -16.55
CA LEU A 227 37.20 7.83 -15.43
C LEU A 227 35.88 8.49 -15.89
N PHE A 228 35.88 9.27 -16.97
CA PHE A 228 34.65 9.81 -17.55
C PHE A 228 33.75 8.73 -18.16
N ARG A 229 34.32 7.76 -18.91
CA ARG A 229 33.55 6.63 -19.44
C ARG A 229 32.98 5.76 -18.32
N LEU A 230 33.81 5.46 -17.32
CA LEU A 230 33.39 4.72 -16.14
C LEU A 230 32.30 5.45 -15.34
N GLU A 231 32.37 6.79 -15.22
CA GLU A 231 31.30 7.57 -14.59
C GLU A 231 29.97 7.39 -15.34
N ASN A 232 29.97 7.45 -16.67
CA ASN A 232 28.76 7.26 -17.48
C ASN A 232 28.18 5.85 -17.33
N GLU A 233 29.00 4.81 -17.44
CA GLU A 233 28.57 3.41 -17.26
C GLU A 233 27.94 3.19 -15.88
N LEU A 234 28.57 3.71 -14.83
CA LEU A 234 28.04 3.61 -13.46
C LEU A 234 26.74 4.40 -13.27
N GLN A 235 26.56 5.51 -13.99
CA GLN A 235 25.32 6.30 -13.95
C GLN A 235 24.17 5.58 -14.67
N ASP A 236 24.45 4.90 -15.78
CA ASP A 236 23.44 4.07 -16.47
C ASP A 236 23.04 2.87 -15.61
N GLU A 237 23.99 2.19 -14.97
CA GLU A 237 23.70 1.12 -14.01
C GLU A 237 22.89 1.65 -12.81
N LEU A 238 23.22 2.84 -12.30
CA LEU A 238 22.45 3.49 -11.24
C LEU A 238 21.02 3.83 -11.71
N ALA A 239 20.82 4.25 -12.95
CA ALA A 239 19.50 4.56 -13.50
C ALA A 239 18.58 3.33 -13.52
N HIS A 240 19.11 2.15 -13.88
CA HIS A 240 18.38 0.88 -13.79
C HIS A 240 17.98 0.56 -12.35
N ILE A 241 18.92 0.67 -11.40
CA ILE A 241 18.67 0.43 -9.98
C ILE A 241 17.63 1.41 -9.40
N LEU A 242 17.68 2.69 -9.79
CA LEU A 242 16.69 3.69 -9.37
C LEU A 242 15.29 3.37 -9.90
N LYS A 243 15.17 2.86 -11.13
CA LYS A 243 13.90 2.42 -11.71
C LYS A 243 13.31 1.21 -10.97
N MET A 244 14.15 0.25 -10.58
CA MET A 244 13.73 -0.87 -9.73
C MET A 244 13.21 -0.38 -8.37
N GLU A 245 13.96 0.53 -7.73
CA GLU A 245 13.59 1.12 -6.45
C GLU A 245 12.25 1.89 -6.54
N GLU A 246 12.04 2.63 -7.62
CA GLU A 246 10.79 3.33 -7.91
C GLU A 246 9.59 2.38 -7.98
N LEU A 247 9.68 1.28 -8.74
CA LEU A 247 8.62 0.28 -8.82
C LEU A 247 8.33 -0.37 -7.46
N MET A 248 9.37 -0.66 -6.67
CA MET A 248 9.20 -1.17 -5.31
C MET A 248 8.44 -0.17 -4.43
N TRP A 249 8.80 1.11 -4.45
CA TRP A 249 8.12 2.14 -3.67
C TRP A 249 6.70 2.44 -4.17
N PHE A 250 6.48 2.43 -5.48
CA PHE A 250 5.17 2.57 -6.08
C PHE A 250 4.22 1.48 -5.56
N GLN A 251 4.62 0.21 -5.66
CA GLN A 251 3.83 -0.92 -5.18
C GLN A 251 3.58 -0.87 -3.66
N ARG A 252 4.57 -0.42 -2.87
CA ARG A 252 4.45 -0.27 -1.41
C ARG A 252 3.54 0.90 -0.99
N SER A 253 3.56 2.00 -1.74
CA SER A 253 2.79 3.23 -1.44
C SER A 253 1.30 3.12 -1.73
N ARG A 254 0.90 2.16 -2.60
CA ARG A 254 -0.48 1.96 -3.06
C ARG A 254 -1.12 3.20 -3.71
N ALA A 255 -0.31 4.10 -4.26
CA ALA A 255 -0.79 5.24 -5.03
C ALA A 255 -1.46 4.80 -6.34
N LYS A 256 -2.54 5.49 -6.77
CA LYS A 256 -2.92 5.50 -8.19
C LYS A 256 -1.85 6.30 -8.93
N TRP A 257 -1.44 5.85 -10.13
CA TRP A 257 -0.44 6.54 -10.95
C TRP A 257 -0.89 7.99 -11.10
N LEU A 258 -0.22 8.93 -10.42
CA LEU A 258 -0.53 10.33 -10.56
C LEU A 258 0.05 10.78 -11.89
N VAL A 259 -0.83 11.41 -12.68
CA VAL A 259 -0.50 12.22 -13.84
C VAL A 259 0.32 13.39 -13.32
N ASP A 260 1.63 13.22 -13.19
CA ASP A 260 2.65 14.27 -13.12
C ASP A 260 3.99 13.56 -13.30
N GLY A 261 4.64 13.83 -14.44
CA GLY A 261 5.70 13.02 -15.03
C GLY A 261 7.07 13.14 -14.35
N ASP A 262 7.13 13.08 -13.02
CA ASP A 262 8.40 13.15 -12.29
C ASP A 262 8.67 11.87 -11.48
N ARG A 263 9.87 11.31 -11.65
CA ARG A 263 10.38 10.06 -11.03
C ARG A 263 10.61 10.22 -9.53
N ASN A 264 9.55 10.48 -8.77
CA ASN A 264 9.68 10.93 -7.39
C ASN A 264 9.55 9.77 -6.37
N THR A 265 10.64 9.01 -6.20
CA THR A 265 10.75 7.99 -5.15
C THR A 265 10.52 8.57 -3.75
N ARG A 266 10.85 9.85 -3.52
CA ARG A 266 10.61 10.56 -2.24
C ARG A 266 9.12 10.72 -1.97
N TYR A 267 8.28 11.03 -2.95
CA TYR A 267 6.82 11.06 -2.79
C TYR A 267 6.28 9.70 -2.32
N TYR A 268 6.64 8.63 -3.02
CA TYR A 268 6.19 7.28 -2.66
C TYR A 268 6.73 6.82 -1.31
N HIS A 269 7.96 7.21 -0.98
CA HIS A 269 8.58 6.96 0.31
C HIS A 269 7.84 7.68 1.45
N LEU A 270 7.60 8.99 1.31
CA LEU A 270 6.84 9.80 2.27
C LEU A 270 5.43 9.24 2.46
N LYS A 271 4.72 8.94 1.37
CA LYS A 271 3.38 8.33 1.43
C LYS A 271 3.38 6.98 2.13
N THR A 272 4.40 6.15 1.87
CA THR A 272 4.57 4.86 2.55
C THR A 272 4.83 5.04 4.04
N ILE A 273 5.70 5.99 4.43
CA ILE A 273 5.99 6.31 5.83
C ILE A 273 4.74 6.82 6.54
N THR A 274 4.04 7.80 5.97
CA THR A 274 2.81 8.35 6.54
C THR A 274 1.75 7.26 6.73
N ARG A 275 1.55 6.40 5.72
CA ARG A 275 0.62 5.27 5.82
C ARG A 275 1.05 4.24 6.87
N ARG A 276 2.35 3.94 6.96
CA ARG A 276 2.89 3.03 8.00
C ARG A 276 2.68 3.61 9.40
N ARG A 277 2.87 4.91 9.58
CA ARG A 277 2.65 5.61 10.85
C ARG A 277 1.17 5.58 11.24
N TYR A 278 0.28 5.92 10.31
CA TYR A 278 -1.17 5.91 10.53
C TYR A 278 -1.72 4.51 10.85
N ASN A 279 -1.21 3.47 10.18
CA ASN A 279 -1.67 2.09 10.39
C ASN A 279 -0.95 1.37 11.54
N LYS A 280 0.05 1.98 12.18
CA LYS A 280 0.78 1.33 13.28
C LYS A 280 -0.07 1.39 14.53
N ILE A 281 -0.45 0.24 15.03
CA ILE A 281 -1.19 0.14 16.29
C ILE A 281 -0.16 0.04 17.41
N ILE A 282 -0.16 1.00 18.32
CA ILE A 282 0.83 1.10 19.40
C ILE A 282 0.27 0.53 20.71
N MET A 283 -1.00 0.83 20.98
CA MET A 283 -1.71 0.41 22.19
C MET A 283 -3.20 0.30 21.90
N LEU A 284 -3.91 -0.52 22.67
CA LEU A 284 -5.37 -0.66 22.65
C LEU A 284 -5.88 -0.82 24.09
N ARG A 285 -7.16 -0.51 24.31
CA ARG A 285 -7.86 -0.87 25.54
C ARG A 285 -8.42 -2.28 25.46
N ASP A 286 -8.25 -3.03 26.55
CA ASP A 286 -8.85 -4.35 26.74
C ASP A 286 -10.36 -4.24 27.09
N VAL A 287 -10.99 -5.40 27.34
CA VAL A 287 -12.41 -5.48 27.72
C VAL A 287 -12.72 -4.90 29.11
N HIS A 288 -11.70 -4.71 29.95
CA HIS A 288 -11.80 -4.14 31.29
C HIS A 288 -11.49 -2.63 31.29
N GLY A 289 -11.15 -2.06 30.13
CA GLY A 289 -10.83 -0.64 29.95
C GLY A 289 -9.36 -0.26 30.21
N ASN A 290 -8.47 -1.24 30.45
CA ASN A 290 -7.05 -1.03 30.70
C ASN A 290 -6.28 -0.92 29.37
N TRP A 291 -5.26 -0.07 29.35
CA TRP A 291 -4.37 0.07 28.19
C TRP A 291 -3.33 -1.05 28.15
N VAL A 292 -3.20 -1.68 26.99
CA VAL A 292 -2.20 -2.70 26.68
C VAL A 292 -1.26 -2.15 25.62
N GLU A 293 0.05 -2.25 25.87
CA GLU A 293 1.11 -1.71 25.00
C GLU A 293 2.11 -2.79 24.55
N GLU A 294 2.12 -3.95 25.23
CA GLU A 294 3.00 -5.07 24.91
C GLU A 294 2.58 -5.71 23.56
N VAL A 295 3.57 -5.99 22.71
CA VAL A 295 3.32 -6.34 21.29
C VAL A 295 2.70 -7.72 21.14
N GLU A 296 3.15 -8.70 21.91
CA GLU A 296 2.62 -10.07 21.88
C GLU A 296 1.23 -10.15 22.51
N GLU A 297 0.98 -9.45 23.62
CA GLU A 297 -0.32 -9.32 24.26
C GLU A 297 -1.33 -8.64 23.32
N LEU A 298 -0.94 -7.55 22.65
CA LEU A 298 -1.77 -6.89 21.66
C LEU A 298 -2.10 -7.80 20.46
N LYS A 299 -1.11 -8.56 19.98
CA LYS A 299 -1.28 -9.53 18.89
C LYS A 299 -2.25 -10.64 19.29
N GLN A 300 -2.10 -11.19 20.50
CA GLN A 300 -2.95 -12.23 21.04
C GLN A 300 -4.38 -11.73 21.28
N MET A 301 -4.53 -10.56 21.92
CA MET A 301 -5.82 -9.90 22.16
C MET A 301 -6.60 -9.71 20.85
N ALA A 302 -5.93 -9.23 19.80
CA ALA A 302 -6.56 -9.06 18.50
C ALA A 302 -6.96 -10.40 17.88
N ASN A 303 -6.10 -11.43 17.97
CA ASN A 303 -6.39 -12.75 17.43
C ASN A 303 -7.58 -13.41 18.15
N ASP A 304 -7.62 -13.35 19.48
CA ASP A 304 -8.69 -13.92 20.30
C ASP A 304 -10.02 -13.21 20.05
N TYR A 305 -10.02 -11.88 19.92
CA TYR A 305 -11.23 -11.13 19.56
C TYR A 305 -11.87 -11.66 18.28
N TYR A 306 -11.08 -11.84 17.21
CA TYR A 306 -11.62 -12.34 15.94
C TYR A 306 -11.95 -13.84 16.00
N LYS A 307 -11.18 -14.65 16.74
CA LYS A 307 -11.50 -16.05 16.98
C LYS A 307 -12.86 -16.21 17.64
N THR A 308 -13.17 -15.40 18.65
CA THR A 308 -14.49 -15.37 19.30
C THR A 308 -15.57 -14.78 18.38
N LEU A 309 -15.28 -13.71 17.63
CA LEU A 309 -16.25 -13.11 16.72
C LEU A 309 -16.73 -14.11 15.65
N PHE A 310 -15.81 -14.90 15.10
CA PHE A 310 -16.07 -15.91 14.08
C PHE A 310 -16.46 -17.28 14.63
N ALA A 311 -16.53 -17.46 15.95
CA ALA A 311 -17.08 -18.67 16.54
C ALA A 311 -18.60 -18.75 16.32
N ALA A 312 -19.13 -19.96 16.19
CA ALA A 312 -20.56 -20.18 16.17
C ALA A 312 -21.16 -19.79 17.53
N ASP A 313 -22.30 -19.12 17.55
CA ASP A 313 -22.96 -18.67 18.78
C ASP A 313 -23.91 -19.72 19.38
N GLY A 314 -23.86 -20.96 18.88
CA GLY A 314 -24.72 -22.06 19.34
C GLY A 314 -26.21 -21.86 19.08
N SER A 315 -26.61 -20.77 18.42
CA SER A 315 -28.01 -20.50 18.14
C SER A 315 -28.56 -21.47 17.08
N VAL A 316 -29.55 -22.26 17.46
CA VAL A 316 -30.31 -23.10 16.53
C VAL A 316 -31.44 -22.24 15.98
N VAL A 317 -31.21 -21.63 14.82
CA VAL A 317 -32.27 -20.95 14.07
C VAL A 317 -32.85 -21.97 13.10
N ASN A 318 -34.11 -22.36 13.31
CA ASN A 318 -34.83 -23.20 12.36
C ASN A 318 -35.01 -22.46 11.04
N TRP A 319 -34.81 -23.15 9.92
CA TRP A 319 -35.08 -22.58 8.61
C TRP A 319 -36.57 -22.26 8.48
N TYR A 320 -36.87 -21.00 8.17
CA TYR A 320 -38.24 -20.55 7.90
C TYR A 320 -38.42 -20.32 6.41
N GLN A 321 -39.16 -21.22 5.78
CA GLN A 321 -39.53 -21.07 4.38
C GLN A 321 -40.70 -20.09 4.28
N THR A 322 -40.45 -18.94 3.65
CA THR A 322 -41.46 -17.93 3.35
C THR A 322 -42.35 -18.38 2.18
N ALA A 323 -43.60 -17.92 2.15
CA ALA A 323 -44.50 -18.17 1.01
C ALA A 323 -44.00 -17.49 -0.28
N ILE A 324 -43.37 -16.32 -0.11
CA ILE A 324 -42.65 -15.62 -1.17
C ILE A 324 -41.22 -16.15 -1.21
N THR A 325 -40.74 -16.56 -2.38
CA THR A 325 -39.40 -17.09 -2.58
C THR A 325 -38.69 -16.40 -3.75
N PHE A 326 -37.44 -16.77 -4.00
CA PHE A 326 -36.65 -16.22 -5.08
C PHE A 326 -37.26 -16.56 -6.46
N PRO A 327 -37.17 -15.65 -7.44
CA PRO A 327 -37.57 -15.95 -8.80
C PRO A 327 -36.75 -17.11 -9.37
N ARG A 328 -37.41 -18.05 -10.05
CA ARG A 328 -36.73 -19.15 -10.75
C ARG A 328 -35.94 -18.61 -11.94
N LEU A 329 -34.65 -18.95 -12.00
CA LEU A 329 -33.81 -18.67 -13.16
C LEU A 329 -34.17 -19.58 -14.35
N LEU A 330 -33.91 -19.09 -15.56
CA LEU A 330 -34.12 -19.88 -16.77
C LEU A 330 -33.13 -21.05 -16.83
N ASP A 331 -33.52 -22.15 -17.47
CA ASP A 331 -32.67 -23.35 -17.52
C ASP A 331 -31.33 -23.07 -18.23
N ASP A 332 -31.30 -22.21 -19.26
CA ASP A 332 -30.06 -21.78 -19.92
C ASP A 332 -29.11 -21.02 -18.97
N GLU A 333 -29.67 -20.22 -18.05
CA GLU A 333 -28.88 -19.48 -17.05
C GLU A 333 -28.29 -20.43 -16.02
N LEU A 334 -29.07 -21.41 -15.57
CA LEU A 334 -28.60 -22.46 -14.66
C LEU A 334 -27.52 -23.32 -15.30
N GLN A 335 -27.67 -23.68 -16.58
CA GLN A 335 -26.64 -24.39 -17.34
C GLN A 335 -25.36 -23.56 -17.47
N MET A 336 -25.46 -22.25 -17.70
CA MET A 336 -24.28 -21.37 -17.74
C MET A 336 -23.56 -21.30 -16.38
N ILE A 337 -24.31 -21.23 -15.27
CA ILE A 337 -23.74 -21.18 -13.92
C ILE A 337 -23.08 -22.51 -13.54
N GLY A 338 -23.70 -23.63 -13.87
CA GLY A 338 -23.24 -24.99 -13.57
C GLY A 338 -22.26 -25.58 -14.58
N GLY A 339 -22.09 -24.95 -15.75
CA GLY A 339 -21.32 -25.49 -16.87
C GLY A 339 -19.82 -25.69 -16.60
N VAL A 340 -19.14 -26.37 -17.51
CA VAL A 340 -17.70 -26.65 -17.38
C VAL A 340 -16.87 -25.36 -17.42
N ILE A 341 -15.81 -25.31 -16.61
CA ILE A 341 -14.88 -24.16 -16.56
C ILE A 341 -14.00 -24.15 -17.81
N THR A 342 -13.92 -22.99 -18.47
CA THR A 342 -13.04 -22.78 -19.64
C THR A 342 -11.79 -21.99 -19.28
N ASP A 343 -10.69 -22.20 -20.01
CA ASP A 343 -9.43 -21.47 -19.77
C ASP A 343 -9.59 -19.98 -20.02
N ASP A 344 -10.43 -19.59 -20.99
CA ASP A 344 -10.76 -18.20 -21.27
C ASP A 344 -11.53 -17.53 -20.13
N GLU A 345 -12.41 -18.27 -19.44
CA GLU A 345 -13.09 -17.78 -18.24
C GLU A 345 -12.09 -17.52 -17.10
N VAL A 346 -11.16 -18.45 -16.87
CA VAL A 346 -10.10 -18.30 -15.86
C VAL A 346 -9.17 -17.13 -16.19
N LYS A 347 -8.72 -17.04 -17.45
CA LYS A 347 -7.88 -15.93 -17.93
C LYS A 347 -8.59 -14.60 -17.77
N ARG A 348 -9.85 -14.47 -18.18
CA ARG A 348 -10.65 -13.24 -17.98
C ARG A 348 -10.75 -12.89 -16.49
N ALA A 349 -10.94 -13.86 -15.61
CA ALA A 349 -10.97 -13.62 -14.17
C ALA A 349 -9.65 -13.02 -13.67
N VAL A 350 -8.50 -13.61 -14.03
CA VAL A 350 -7.16 -13.14 -13.66
C VAL A 350 -6.88 -11.73 -14.20
N PHE A 351 -7.15 -11.49 -15.48
CA PHE A 351 -6.85 -10.20 -16.13
C PHE A 351 -7.83 -9.08 -15.75
N SER A 352 -9.01 -9.40 -15.22
CA SER A 352 -9.93 -8.41 -14.65
C SER A 352 -9.48 -7.87 -13.28
N MET A 353 -8.52 -8.53 -12.61
CA MET A 353 -8.03 -8.11 -11.31
C MET A 353 -7.04 -6.96 -11.43
N SER A 354 -7.08 -6.05 -10.45
CA SER A 354 -6.03 -5.03 -10.32
C SER A 354 -4.68 -5.71 -10.00
N PRO A 355 -3.63 -5.53 -10.83
CA PRO A 355 -2.40 -6.32 -10.78
C PRO A 355 -1.68 -6.24 -9.43
N TRP A 356 -1.48 -5.02 -8.94
CA TRP A 356 -0.59 -4.76 -7.81
C TRP A 356 -1.35 -4.44 -6.52
N LYS A 357 -2.46 -5.14 -6.26
CA LYS A 357 -3.13 -5.11 -4.94
C LYS A 357 -2.33 -5.94 -3.92
N ALA A 358 -2.73 -5.88 -2.64
CA ALA A 358 -2.03 -6.64 -1.61
C ALA A 358 -2.30 -8.14 -1.80
N PRO A 359 -1.25 -8.97 -1.89
CA PRO A 359 -1.41 -10.42 -1.98
C PRO A 359 -1.84 -10.99 -0.63
N GLY A 360 -2.28 -12.25 -0.66
CA GLY A 360 -2.53 -13.04 0.54
C GLY A 360 -1.25 -13.56 1.19
N PRO A 361 -1.37 -14.58 2.05
CA PRO A 361 -0.26 -15.15 2.77
C PRO A 361 0.92 -15.65 1.91
N ASP A 362 0.64 -16.14 0.70
CA ASP A 362 1.63 -16.65 -0.27
C ASP A 362 2.54 -15.56 -0.88
N GLY A 363 2.16 -14.29 -0.76
CA GLY A 363 2.94 -13.16 -1.26
C GLY A 363 2.83 -12.90 -2.76
N PHE A 364 2.03 -13.66 -3.53
CA PHE A 364 1.92 -13.50 -5.00
C PHE A 364 0.69 -12.65 -5.39
N PRO A 365 0.86 -11.47 -6.01
CA PRO A 365 -0.23 -10.60 -6.45
C PRO A 365 -0.75 -11.01 -7.84
N ALA A 366 -1.93 -10.52 -8.25
CA ALA A 366 -2.49 -10.77 -9.58
C ALA A 366 -1.54 -10.39 -10.73
N GLY A 367 -0.75 -9.33 -10.56
CA GLY A 367 0.22 -8.87 -11.56
C GLY A 367 1.31 -9.88 -11.87
N PHE A 368 1.67 -10.76 -10.93
CA PHE A 368 2.57 -11.89 -11.20
C PHE A 368 1.94 -12.84 -12.22
N TYR A 369 0.73 -13.33 -11.96
CA TYR A 369 0.03 -14.24 -12.88
C TYR A 369 -0.25 -13.61 -14.25
N GLN A 370 -0.59 -12.32 -14.29
CA GLN A 370 -0.85 -11.61 -15.54
C GLN A 370 0.42 -11.46 -16.41
N LYS A 371 1.56 -11.18 -15.79
CA LYS A 371 2.83 -10.95 -16.50
C LYS A 371 3.54 -12.25 -16.85
N SER A 372 3.35 -13.29 -16.04
CA SER A 372 3.95 -14.61 -16.23
C SER A 372 2.98 -15.62 -16.85
N TRP A 373 1.86 -15.18 -17.44
CA TRP A 373 0.77 -16.04 -17.90
C TRP A 373 1.23 -17.11 -18.90
N GLY A 374 2.21 -16.80 -19.75
CA GLY A 374 2.76 -17.76 -20.71
C GLY A 374 3.37 -19.01 -20.05
N ILE A 375 3.83 -18.90 -18.81
CA ILE A 375 4.46 -19.99 -18.05
C ILE A 375 3.48 -20.59 -17.05
N VAL A 376 2.83 -19.75 -16.25
CA VAL A 376 2.00 -20.22 -15.11
C VAL A 376 0.53 -20.44 -15.47
N GLY A 377 0.06 -19.93 -16.62
CA GLY A 377 -1.36 -19.84 -16.95
C GLY A 377 -2.04 -21.21 -17.05
N GLN A 378 -1.37 -22.20 -17.63
CA GLN A 378 -1.89 -23.55 -17.76
C GLN A 378 -2.16 -24.19 -16.39
N SER A 379 -1.18 -24.13 -15.48
CA SER A 379 -1.32 -24.66 -14.12
C SER A 379 -2.43 -23.97 -13.33
N VAL A 380 -2.64 -22.66 -13.55
CA VAL A 380 -3.75 -21.91 -12.93
C VAL A 380 -5.09 -22.42 -13.45
N CYS A 381 -5.22 -22.64 -14.76
CA CYS A 381 -6.46 -23.13 -15.34
C CYS A 381 -6.80 -24.56 -14.90
N GLU A 382 -5.80 -25.44 -14.92
CA GLU A 382 -5.91 -26.81 -14.40
C GLU A 382 -6.36 -26.83 -12.94
N PHE A 383 -5.75 -25.98 -12.11
CA PHE A 383 -6.14 -25.86 -10.70
C PHE A 383 -7.60 -25.42 -10.54
N VAL A 384 -8.06 -24.40 -11.27
CA VAL A 384 -9.45 -23.93 -11.14
C VAL A 384 -10.44 -25.00 -11.63
N LYS A 385 -10.13 -25.70 -12.73
CA LYS A 385 -10.92 -26.84 -13.21
C LYS A 385 -10.95 -27.99 -12.19
N GLN A 386 -9.82 -28.27 -11.56
CA GLN A 386 -9.72 -29.28 -10.50
C GLN A 386 -10.58 -28.90 -9.29
N VAL A 387 -10.59 -27.63 -8.88
CA VAL A 387 -11.47 -27.15 -7.80
C VAL A 387 -12.95 -27.37 -8.12
N TRP A 388 -13.35 -27.19 -9.38
CA TRP A 388 -14.74 -27.44 -9.78
C TRP A 388 -15.13 -28.91 -9.71
N SER A 389 -14.18 -29.81 -9.96
CA SER A 389 -14.39 -31.26 -9.88
C SER A 389 -14.23 -31.81 -8.45
N ASN A 390 -13.37 -31.18 -7.66
CA ASN A 390 -13.09 -31.52 -6.27
C ASN A 390 -12.87 -30.24 -5.45
N PRO A 391 -13.94 -29.67 -4.87
CA PRO A 391 -13.86 -28.42 -4.12
C PRO A 391 -12.88 -28.45 -2.94
N LEU A 392 -12.58 -29.64 -2.39
CA LEU A 392 -11.69 -29.80 -1.24
C LEU A 392 -10.26 -29.33 -1.50
N CYS A 393 -9.81 -29.29 -2.77
CA CYS A 393 -8.50 -28.75 -3.17
C CYS A 393 -8.29 -27.27 -2.75
N LEU A 394 -9.37 -26.54 -2.45
CA LEU A 394 -9.28 -25.18 -1.93
C LEU A 394 -8.63 -25.12 -0.54
N ARG A 395 -8.75 -26.16 0.29
CA ARG A 395 -8.24 -26.19 1.68
C ARG A 395 -6.75 -25.86 1.75
N ASP A 396 -5.99 -26.24 0.73
CA ASP A 396 -4.54 -26.08 0.69
C ASP A 396 -4.10 -24.65 0.35
N ILE A 397 -5.00 -23.81 -0.18
CA ILE A 397 -4.70 -22.43 -0.57
C ILE A 397 -5.54 -21.40 0.16
N ASN A 398 -6.56 -21.82 0.92
CA ASN A 398 -7.55 -20.93 1.52
C ASN A 398 -7.05 -20.27 2.82
N TYR A 399 -5.83 -19.75 2.78
CA TYR A 399 -5.22 -18.98 3.87
C TYR A 399 -5.49 -17.49 3.69
N THR A 400 -5.78 -16.80 4.79
CA THR A 400 -6.12 -15.37 4.78
C THR A 400 -5.41 -14.62 5.91
N ASP A 401 -4.80 -13.48 5.59
CA ASP A 401 -4.31 -12.52 6.59
C ASP A 401 -5.39 -11.44 6.83
N ILE A 402 -5.90 -11.28 8.06
CA ILE A 402 -6.78 -10.17 8.45
C ILE A 402 -5.91 -8.95 8.73
N CYS A 403 -6.03 -7.93 7.89
CA CYS A 403 -5.39 -6.63 8.09
C CYS A 403 -6.37 -5.64 8.72
N LEU A 404 -5.98 -5.03 9.83
CA LEU A 404 -6.77 -4.05 10.53
C LEU A 404 -6.59 -2.66 9.90
N ILE A 405 -7.69 -2.04 9.49
CA ILE A 405 -7.72 -0.66 8.98
C ILE A 405 -8.52 0.21 9.94
N PRO A 406 -7.96 1.30 10.50
CA PRO A 406 -8.70 2.23 11.35
C PRO A 406 -9.99 2.75 10.69
N LYS A 407 -11.10 2.78 11.42
CA LYS A 407 -12.35 3.45 11.01
C LYS A 407 -12.38 4.93 11.40
N VAL A 408 -11.62 5.26 12.43
CA VAL A 408 -11.52 6.57 13.07
C VAL A 408 -10.05 6.95 13.19
N ASP A 409 -9.76 8.23 13.38
CA ASP A 409 -8.38 8.74 13.36
C ASP A 409 -7.54 8.24 14.54
N GLN A 410 -8.15 8.04 15.70
CA GLN A 410 -7.50 7.56 16.92
C GLN A 410 -8.27 6.36 17.48
N PRO A 411 -8.03 5.15 16.94
CA PRO A 411 -8.71 3.96 17.44
C PRO A 411 -8.12 3.54 18.79
N GLU A 412 -8.96 3.47 19.81
CA GLU A 412 -8.64 2.99 21.16
C GLU A 412 -8.99 1.51 21.34
N THR A 413 -9.95 0.99 20.57
CA THR A 413 -10.49 -0.37 20.74
C THR A 413 -10.47 -1.16 19.43
N ILE A 414 -10.39 -2.50 19.51
CA ILE A 414 -10.32 -3.37 18.33
C ILE A 414 -11.56 -3.26 17.42
N GLN A 415 -12.72 -2.90 17.98
CA GLN A 415 -13.99 -2.72 17.27
C GLN A 415 -13.96 -1.53 16.30
N GLN A 416 -13.10 -0.54 16.57
CA GLN A 416 -12.87 0.64 15.73
C GLN A 416 -11.98 0.36 14.52
N PHE A 417 -11.59 -0.90 14.30
CA PHE A 417 -10.94 -1.33 13.06
C PHE A 417 -11.92 -2.06 12.13
N ARG A 418 -11.69 -1.92 10.81
CA ARG A 418 -12.26 -2.77 9.77
C ARG A 418 -11.30 -3.93 9.51
N PRO A 419 -11.74 -5.19 9.60
CA PRO A 419 -10.96 -6.33 9.17
C PRO A 419 -11.00 -6.41 7.64
N ILE A 420 -9.85 -6.31 6.96
CA ILE A 420 -9.74 -6.60 5.53
C ILE A 420 -9.04 -7.94 5.36
N SER A 421 -9.71 -8.87 4.71
CA SER A 421 -9.20 -10.20 4.41
C SER A 421 -8.30 -10.17 3.18
N LEU A 422 -7.00 -10.42 3.37
CA LEU A 422 -6.06 -10.64 2.29
C LEU A 422 -6.00 -12.12 1.95
N CYS A 423 -6.85 -12.56 1.02
CA CYS A 423 -6.83 -13.93 0.50
C CYS A 423 -5.73 -14.11 -0.56
N ASN A 424 -5.20 -15.33 -0.65
CA ASN A 424 -4.30 -15.74 -1.73
C ASN A 424 -4.92 -15.46 -3.10
N THR A 425 -4.08 -15.05 -4.06
CA THR A 425 -4.58 -14.64 -5.37
C THR A 425 -5.21 -15.80 -6.13
N LEU A 426 -4.63 -17.00 -6.04
CA LEU A 426 -5.18 -18.19 -6.66
C LEU A 426 -6.61 -18.51 -6.17
N TYR A 427 -6.86 -18.36 -4.85
CA TYR A 427 -8.21 -18.46 -4.30
C TYR A 427 -9.14 -17.37 -4.87
N LYS A 428 -8.65 -16.13 -4.95
CA LYS A 428 -9.44 -15.04 -5.51
C LYS A 428 -9.82 -15.29 -6.97
N VAL A 429 -9.01 -16.02 -7.75
CA VAL A 429 -9.36 -16.40 -9.12
C VAL A 429 -10.61 -17.28 -9.11
N VAL A 430 -10.64 -18.32 -8.27
CA VAL A 430 -11.83 -19.18 -8.09
C VAL A 430 -13.05 -18.34 -7.67
N SER A 431 -12.92 -17.52 -6.63
CA SER A 431 -13.99 -16.63 -6.16
C SER A 431 -14.49 -15.67 -7.25
N LYS A 432 -13.57 -15.16 -8.08
CA LYS A 432 -13.91 -14.27 -9.18
C LYS A 432 -14.63 -15.00 -10.31
N VAL A 433 -14.27 -16.24 -10.61
CA VAL A 433 -15.00 -17.10 -11.56
C VAL A 433 -16.42 -17.34 -11.06
N LEU A 434 -16.59 -17.77 -9.80
CA LEU A 434 -17.91 -17.94 -9.17
C LEU A 434 -18.76 -16.66 -9.29
N THR A 435 -18.15 -15.52 -8.96
CA THR A 435 -18.81 -14.19 -9.02
C THR A 435 -19.25 -13.86 -10.45
N ASN A 436 -18.38 -14.07 -11.44
CA ASN A 436 -18.67 -13.73 -12.82
C ASN A 436 -19.84 -14.55 -13.37
N ARG A 437 -19.99 -15.82 -12.96
CA ARG A 437 -21.09 -16.70 -13.40
C ARG A 437 -22.47 -16.25 -12.95
N ILE A 438 -22.59 -15.66 -11.76
CA ILE A 438 -23.87 -15.16 -11.23
C ILE A 438 -24.10 -13.67 -11.48
N LYS A 439 -23.08 -12.96 -12.00
CA LYS A 439 -23.09 -11.50 -12.09
C LYS A 439 -24.24 -10.97 -12.93
N ASP A 440 -24.58 -11.65 -14.01
CA ASP A 440 -25.60 -11.19 -14.97
C ASP A 440 -27.01 -11.61 -14.54
N THR A 441 -27.13 -12.66 -13.71
CA THR A 441 -28.42 -13.17 -13.21
C THR A 441 -28.82 -12.55 -11.87
N ILE A 442 -27.87 -11.97 -11.10
CA ILE A 442 -28.14 -11.43 -9.77
C ILE A 442 -29.31 -10.44 -9.74
N ASN A 443 -29.43 -9.58 -10.77
CA ASN A 443 -30.48 -8.57 -10.89
C ASN A 443 -31.89 -9.18 -10.97
N LYS A 444 -31.99 -10.42 -11.45
CA LYS A 444 -33.24 -11.18 -11.55
C LYS A 444 -33.57 -11.91 -10.25
N VAL A 445 -32.55 -12.27 -9.48
CA VAL A 445 -32.69 -13.00 -8.21
C VAL A 445 -33.07 -12.05 -7.08
N VAL A 446 -32.43 -10.88 -6.99
CA VAL A 446 -32.60 -10.00 -5.82
C VAL A 446 -33.66 -8.92 -6.04
N SER A 447 -34.46 -8.67 -5.00
CA SER A 447 -35.53 -7.67 -4.94
C SER A 447 -35.08 -6.31 -5.50
N PRO A 448 -35.94 -5.58 -6.24
CA PRO A 448 -35.62 -4.25 -6.75
C PRO A 448 -35.32 -3.23 -5.64
N HIS A 449 -35.76 -3.49 -4.41
CA HIS A 449 -35.50 -2.63 -3.24
C HIS A 449 -34.05 -2.71 -2.73
N GLN A 450 -33.24 -3.61 -3.28
CA GLN A 450 -31.87 -3.86 -2.86
C GLN A 450 -30.86 -3.27 -3.84
N SER A 451 -30.38 -2.06 -3.58
CA SER A 451 -29.53 -1.31 -4.54
C SER A 451 -28.02 -1.52 -4.32
N GLY A 452 -27.62 -2.02 -3.15
CA GLY A 452 -26.21 -2.19 -2.79
C GLY A 452 -25.52 -3.34 -3.52
N PHE A 453 -24.34 -3.09 -4.08
CA PHE A 453 -23.46 -4.09 -4.73
C PHE A 453 -24.02 -4.77 -5.98
N ILE A 454 -25.16 -4.34 -6.50
CA ILE A 454 -25.77 -4.89 -7.71
C ILE A 454 -25.39 -4.05 -8.94
N PRO A 455 -24.85 -4.67 -10.01
CA PRO A 455 -24.50 -3.94 -11.23
C PRO A 455 -25.72 -3.23 -11.83
N GLY A 456 -25.56 -1.96 -12.16
CA GLY A 456 -26.61 -1.15 -12.79
C GLY A 456 -27.56 -0.44 -11.83
N ARG A 457 -27.50 -0.71 -10.52
CA ARG A 457 -28.31 -0.01 -9.50
C ARG A 457 -27.53 1.11 -8.83
N SER A 458 -28.18 2.24 -8.55
CA SER A 458 -27.54 3.42 -7.98
C SER A 458 -28.00 3.70 -6.55
N ILE A 459 -27.08 4.13 -5.68
CA ILE A 459 -27.43 4.59 -4.33
C ILE A 459 -28.34 5.83 -4.35
N HIS A 460 -28.30 6.60 -5.45
CA HIS A 460 -29.11 7.80 -5.61
C HIS A 460 -30.61 7.49 -5.61
N GLU A 461 -31.02 6.32 -6.11
CA GLU A 461 -32.42 5.88 -6.08
C GLU A 461 -32.93 5.76 -4.63
N ASN A 462 -32.13 5.18 -3.73
CA ASN A 462 -32.50 5.03 -2.32
C ASN A 462 -32.58 6.37 -1.60
N ILE A 463 -31.72 7.33 -1.97
CA ILE A 463 -31.76 8.69 -1.41
C ILE A 463 -33.09 9.37 -1.78
N VAL A 464 -33.50 9.25 -3.05
CA VAL A 464 -34.78 9.81 -3.52
C VAL A 464 -35.96 9.17 -2.79
N VAL A 465 -35.98 7.84 -2.66
CA VAL A 465 -37.05 7.13 -1.93
C VAL A 465 -37.16 7.62 -0.48
N VAL A 466 -36.04 7.78 0.22
CA VAL A 466 -36.03 8.29 1.60
C VAL A 466 -36.49 9.75 1.68
N GLN A 467 -36.11 10.59 0.70
CA GLN A 467 -36.55 11.98 0.63
C GLN A 467 -38.05 12.11 0.39
N GLU A 468 -38.61 11.36 -0.56
CA GLU A 468 -40.05 11.35 -0.83
C GLU A 468 -40.83 10.80 0.36
N MET A 469 -40.33 9.73 1.01
CA MET A 469 -40.91 9.23 2.26
C MET A 469 -40.98 10.34 3.33
N ALA A 470 -39.87 11.04 3.59
CA ALA A 470 -39.83 12.11 4.58
C ALA A 470 -40.75 13.29 4.23
N HIS A 471 -40.83 13.65 2.95
CA HIS A 471 -41.70 14.71 2.44
C HIS A 471 -43.18 14.36 2.59
N SER A 472 -43.57 13.15 2.20
CA SER A 472 -44.93 12.65 2.33
C SER A 472 -45.35 12.57 3.80
N MET A 473 -44.46 12.09 4.69
CA MET A 473 -44.73 12.09 6.14
C MET A 473 -44.95 13.52 6.68
N ARG A 474 -44.22 14.52 6.18
CA ARG A 474 -44.37 15.93 6.61
C ARG A 474 -45.70 16.55 6.15
N LYS A 475 -46.23 16.12 5.00
CA LYS A 475 -47.48 16.65 4.43
C LYS A 475 -48.75 15.97 4.97
N MET A 476 -48.62 14.81 5.61
CA MET A 476 -49.75 14.07 6.14
C MET A 476 -50.36 14.75 7.36
N ASN A 477 -51.62 15.19 7.22
CA ASN A 477 -52.43 15.74 8.30
C ASN A 477 -53.55 14.74 8.64
N GLY A 478 -53.32 13.88 9.63
CA GLY A 478 -54.28 12.85 10.04
C GLY A 478 -54.08 12.40 11.48
N LYS A 479 -55.06 11.66 12.04
CA LYS A 479 -55.00 11.11 13.40
C LYS A 479 -54.03 9.92 13.54
N VAL A 480 -53.61 9.33 12.41
CA VAL A 480 -52.67 8.21 12.35
C VAL A 480 -51.32 8.74 11.85
N GLY A 481 -50.29 8.59 12.68
CA GLY A 481 -48.91 8.97 12.34
C GLY A 481 -48.13 7.82 11.72
N TYR A 482 -47.13 8.16 10.89
CA TYR A 482 -46.15 7.22 10.36
C TYR A 482 -44.81 7.45 11.06
N PHE A 483 -43.97 6.40 11.15
CA PHE A 483 -42.59 6.51 11.61
C PHE A 483 -41.66 5.73 10.68
N ALA A 484 -40.40 6.15 10.59
CA ALA A 484 -39.38 5.47 9.80
C ALA A 484 -38.44 4.70 10.74
N VAL A 485 -38.11 3.45 10.37
CA VAL A 485 -37.18 2.62 11.13
C VAL A 485 -35.86 2.51 10.39
N LYS A 486 -34.78 2.91 11.03
CA LYS A 486 -33.41 2.70 10.54
C LYS A 486 -32.78 1.53 11.29
N VAL A 487 -32.56 0.43 10.59
CA VAL A 487 -31.88 -0.76 11.14
C VAL A 487 -30.43 -0.77 10.65
N ASP A 488 -29.49 -1.01 11.55
CA ASP A 488 -28.08 -1.24 11.23
C ASP A 488 -27.62 -2.59 11.76
N LEU A 489 -26.84 -3.31 10.96
CA LEU A 489 -26.38 -4.65 11.28
C LEU A 489 -24.96 -4.60 11.84
N SER A 490 -24.84 -4.93 13.13
CA SER A 490 -23.52 -5.05 13.75
C SER A 490 -22.72 -6.20 13.11
N LYS A 491 -21.54 -5.87 12.56
CA LYS A 491 -20.58 -6.87 12.04
C LYS A 491 -21.20 -7.85 11.03
N ALA A 492 -22.00 -7.31 10.11
CA ALA A 492 -22.89 -8.08 9.23
C ALA A 492 -22.17 -9.18 8.43
N TYR A 493 -20.97 -8.89 7.91
CA TYR A 493 -20.18 -9.89 7.17
C TYR A 493 -19.60 -10.93 8.13
N ASP A 494 -19.13 -10.52 9.31
CA ASP A 494 -18.44 -11.40 10.25
C ASP A 494 -19.38 -12.40 10.94
N ARG A 495 -20.66 -12.06 11.05
CA ARG A 495 -21.67 -12.85 11.79
C ARG A 495 -22.57 -13.71 10.92
N LEU A 496 -22.44 -13.65 9.59
CA LEU A 496 -23.32 -14.38 8.67
C LEU A 496 -23.15 -15.91 8.82
N SER A 497 -24.23 -16.62 9.14
CA SER A 497 -24.20 -18.08 9.33
C SER A 497 -23.98 -18.84 8.02
N TRP A 498 -23.04 -19.79 8.00
CA TRP A 498 -22.80 -20.62 6.82
C TRP A 498 -23.97 -21.53 6.47
N LYS A 499 -24.68 -22.06 7.48
CA LYS A 499 -25.90 -22.85 7.24
C LYS A 499 -26.96 -21.99 6.55
N PHE A 500 -27.10 -20.73 6.97
CA PHE A 500 -28.04 -19.80 6.36
C PHE A 500 -27.68 -19.48 4.90
N ILE A 501 -26.39 -19.29 4.60
CA ILE A 501 -25.91 -19.12 3.22
C ILE A 501 -26.30 -20.34 2.38
N TYR A 502 -25.98 -21.55 2.85
CA TYR A 502 -26.29 -22.79 2.13
C TYR A 502 -27.77 -22.92 1.79
N HIS A 503 -28.65 -22.79 2.79
CA HIS A 503 -30.10 -22.89 2.57
C HIS A 503 -30.63 -21.81 1.63
N THR A 504 -30.11 -20.58 1.73
CA THR A 504 -30.52 -19.49 0.83
C THR A 504 -30.11 -19.78 -0.61
N LEU A 505 -28.89 -20.28 -0.85
CA LEU A 505 -28.42 -20.61 -2.20
C LEU A 505 -29.21 -21.79 -2.80
N MET A 506 -29.57 -22.78 -1.98
CA MET A 506 -30.46 -23.87 -2.38
C MET A 506 -31.84 -23.36 -2.76
N GLU A 507 -32.39 -22.40 -2.01
CA GLU A 507 -33.70 -21.81 -2.28
C GLU A 507 -33.71 -20.98 -3.57
N VAL A 508 -32.62 -20.26 -3.88
CA VAL A 508 -32.45 -19.57 -5.18
C VAL A 508 -32.47 -20.58 -6.34
N GLY A 509 -32.11 -21.84 -6.10
CA GLY A 509 -32.05 -22.89 -7.12
C GLY A 509 -30.75 -22.89 -7.92
N TYR A 510 -29.64 -22.40 -7.36
CA TYR A 510 -28.35 -22.51 -8.02
C TYR A 510 -27.90 -23.98 -8.16
N PRO A 511 -27.12 -24.34 -9.19
CA PRO A 511 -26.59 -25.69 -9.37
C PRO A 511 -25.74 -26.14 -8.17
N MET A 512 -25.87 -27.40 -7.76
CA MET A 512 -25.21 -27.93 -6.58
C MET A 512 -23.68 -27.86 -6.69
N GLU A 513 -23.15 -28.10 -7.90
CA GLU A 513 -21.71 -28.04 -8.18
C GLU A 513 -21.15 -26.64 -7.90
N TRP A 514 -21.91 -25.60 -8.22
CA TRP A 514 -21.53 -24.22 -7.92
C TRP A 514 -21.66 -23.92 -6.41
N ILE A 515 -22.74 -24.38 -5.78
CA ILE A 515 -22.96 -24.23 -4.34
C ILE A 515 -21.84 -24.90 -3.54
N ASP A 516 -21.40 -26.11 -3.92
CA ASP A 516 -20.34 -26.85 -3.25
C ASP A 516 -19.00 -26.10 -3.28
N VAL A 517 -18.66 -25.48 -4.41
CA VAL A 517 -17.46 -24.65 -4.53
C VAL A 517 -17.58 -23.39 -3.67
N VAL A 518 -18.75 -22.73 -3.63
CA VAL A 518 -18.99 -21.57 -2.74
C VAL A 518 -18.88 -21.97 -1.27
N MET A 519 -19.55 -23.05 -0.87
CA MET A 519 -19.56 -23.51 0.52
C MET A 519 -18.17 -23.94 0.95
N THR A 520 -17.43 -24.65 0.10
CA THR A 520 -16.05 -24.99 0.41
C THR A 520 -15.18 -23.74 0.48
N SER A 521 -15.41 -22.73 -0.38
CA SER A 521 -14.70 -21.45 -0.34
C SER A 521 -14.88 -20.71 0.98
N VAL A 522 -16.09 -20.66 1.55
CA VAL A 522 -16.35 -19.96 2.82
C VAL A 522 -15.99 -20.79 4.06
N THR A 523 -16.14 -22.12 4.01
CA THR A 523 -15.96 -22.99 5.20
C THR A 523 -14.54 -23.50 5.41
N SER A 524 -13.73 -23.64 4.36
CA SER A 524 -12.37 -24.20 4.46
C SER A 524 -11.30 -23.20 4.89
N VAL A 525 -11.67 -21.95 5.16
CA VAL A 525 -10.71 -20.87 5.39
C VAL A 525 -9.89 -21.07 6.67
N ARG A 526 -8.60 -20.81 6.58
CA ARG A 526 -7.70 -20.62 7.72
C ARG A 526 -7.27 -19.17 7.78
N THR A 527 -7.50 -18.50 8.90
CA THR A 527 -7.25 -17.06 9.01
C THR A 527 -6.40 -16.73 10.24
N ASN A 528 -5.62 -15.65 10.16
CA ASN A 528 -4.90 -15.08 11.29
C ASN A 528 -5.08 -13.56 11.28
N VAL A 529 -4.80 -12.91 12.42
CA VAL A 529 -4.67 -11.45 12.46
C VAL A 529 -3.23 -11.03 12.16
N LYS A 530 -3.07 -10.12 11.21
CA LYS A 530 -1.78 -9.51 10.88
C LYS A 530 -1.54 -8.28 11.76
N TRP A 531 -0.69 -8.42 12.77
CA TRP A 531 -0.37 -7.36 13.71
C TRP A 531 0.94 -6.64 13.35
N ASN A 532 0.87 -5.36 12.97
CA ASN A 532 2.04 -4.52 12.65
C ASN A 532 3.06 -5.12 11.64
N GLY A 533 2.62 -6.07 10.82
CA GLY A 533 3.43 -6.76 9.82
C GLY A 533 3.77 -8.21 10.16
N ASP A 534 3.63 -8.60 11.43
CA ASP A 534 3.75 -9.96 11.93
C ASP A 534 2.41 -10.72 11.82
N ARG A 535 2.44 -12.06 11.83
CA ARG A 535 1.24 -12.91 11.82
C ARG A 535 1.00 -13.52 13.19
N ALA A 536 -0.24 -13.46 13.66
CA ALA A 536 -0.68 -14.26 14.80
C ALA A 536 -0.88 -15.74 14.41
N GLU A 537 -1.26 -16.56 15.38
CA GLU A 537 -1.62 -17.95 15.16
C GLU A 537 -2.85 -18.08 14.25
N TYR A 538 -2.84 -19.06 13.33
CA TYR A 538 -3.99 -19.36 12.49
C TYR A 538 -5.12 -20.01 13.30
N PHE A 539 -6.35 -19.64 12.98
CA PHE A 539 -7.56 -20.27 13.48
C PHE A 539 -8.56 -20.54 12.35
N HIS A 540 -9.55 -21.39 12.64
CA HIS A 540 -10.65 -21.73 11.73
C HIS A 540 -11.92 -20.99 12.15
N PRO A 541 -12.41 -20.05 11.34
CA PRO A 541 -13.75 -19.50 11.50
C PRO A 541 -14.82 -20.59 11.49
N GLN A 542 -15.98 -20.30 12.07
CA GLN A 542 -17.16 -21.16 12.05
C GLN A 542 -18.39 -20.44 11.45
N ARG A 543 -18.26 -19.14 11.20
CA ARG A 543 -19.23 -18.28 10.52
C ARG A 543 -18.53 -17.10 9.85
N GLY A 544 -19.32 -16.33 9.11
CA GLY A 544 -18.92 -15.09 8.49
C GLY A 544 -18.38 -15.27 7.07
N ILE A 545 -18.29 -14.17 6.36
CA ILE A 545 -17.76 -14.06 5.01
C ILE A 545 -16.68 -12.98 4.96
N ARG A 546 -15.76 -13.11 4.02
CA ARG A 546 -14.54 -12.30 4.01
C ARG A 546 -14.73 -10.93 3.39
N GLN A 547 -14.32 -9.88 4.09
CA GLN A 547 -14.32 -8.52 3.56
C GLN A 547 -13.13 -8.31 2.62
N GLY A 548 -13.39 -8.23 1.31
CA GLY A 548 -12.36 -8.12 0.26
C GLY A 548 -12.30 -9.31 -0.70
N ASP A 549 -13.14 -10.32 -0.46
CA ASP A 549 -13.35 -11.46 -1.36
C ASP A 549 -14.42 -11.11 -2.42
N PRO A 550 -14.19 -11.34 -3.74
CA PRO A 550 -15.12 -10.96 -4.80
C PRO A 550 -16.57 -11.43 -4.64
N ILE A 551 -16.78 -12.66 -4.15
CA ILE A 551 -18.13 -13.24 -4.03
C ILE A 551 -18.90 -12.79 -2.79
N SER A 552 -18.20 -12.40 -1.72
CA SER A 552 -18.82 -12.03 -0.43
C SER A 552 -19.94 -11.00 -0.54
N PRO A 553 -19.82 -9.89 -1.29
CA PRO A 553 -20.92 -8.94 -1.45
C PRO A 553 -22.18 -9.57 -2.06
N TYR A 554 -22.04 -10.46 -3.04
CA TYR A 554 -23.19 -11.11 -3.69
C TYR A 554 -23.88 -12.07 -2.72
N LEU A 555 -23.11 -12.89 -1.97
CA LEU A 555 -23.67 -13.78 -0.95
C LEU A 555 -24.41 -12.99 0.13
N PHE A 556 -23.82 -11.88 0.60
CA PHE A 556 -24.44 -11.02 1.59
C PHE A 556 -25.78 -10.48 1.09
N VAL A 557 -25.82 -9.96 -0.13
CA VAL A 557 -27.03 -9.37 -0.70
C VAL A 557 -28.12 -10.41 -0.91
N ILE A 558 -27.80 -11.60 -1.44
CA ILE A 558 -28.75 -12.70 -1.60
C ILE A 558 -29.33 -13.11 -0.23
N CYS A 559 -28.48 -13.27 0.79
CA CYS A 559 -28.91 -13.61 2.15
C CYS A 559 -29.79 -12.52 2.77
N MET A 560 -29.45 -11.25 2.56
CA MET A 560 -30.24 -10.12 3.05
C MET A 560 -31.60 -10.02 2.38
N ASP A 561 -31.75 -10.51 1.15
CA ASP A 561 -33.01 -10.42 0.41
C ASP A 561 -34.13 -11.26 1.03
N LYS A 562 -33.78 -12.29 1.82
CA LYS A 562 -34.77 -13.02 2.64
C LYS A 562 -35.52 -12.12 3.62
N LEU A 563 -34.89 -11.04 4.11
CA LEU A 563 -35.60 -10.04 4.90
C LEU A 563 -36.64 -9.31 4.03
N SER A 564 -36.34 -9.03 2.76
CA SER A 564 -37.29 -8.44 1.82
C SER A 564 -38.48 -9.36 1.58
N HIS A 565 -38.27 -10.68 1.46
CA HIS A 565 -39.35 -11.67 1.33
C HIS A 565 -40.26 -11.67 2.56
N LEU A 566 -39.69 -11.65 3.77
CA LEU A 566 -40.47 -11.58 5.02
C LEU A 566 -41.32 -10.32 5.10
N ILE A 567 -40.73 -9.16 4.78
CA ILE A 567 -41.45 -7.87 4.77
C ILE A 567 -42.58 -7.91 3.75
N THR A 568 -42.32 -8.41 2.55
CA THR A 568 -43.30 -8.48 1.46
C THR A 568 -44.45 -9.43 1.81
N GLN A 569 -44.15 -10.56 2.47
CA GLN A 569 -45.17 -11.50 2.94
C GLN A 569 -46.09 -10.84 3.97
N CYS A 570 -45.53 -10.14 4.97
CA CYS A 570 -46.33 -9.38 5.94
C CYS A 570 -47.20 -8.30 5.27
N VAL A 571 -46.74 -7.71 4.16
CA VAL A 571 -47.53 -6.75 3.38
C VAL A 571 -48.65 -7.43 2.60
N GLN A 572 -48.38 -8.59 1.98
CA GLN A 572 -49.40 -9.36 1.23
C GLN A 572 -50.47 -9.94 2.15
N GLU A 573 -50.11 -10.34 3.37
CA GLU A 573 -51.03 -10.81 4.41
C GLU A 573 -51.76 -9.65 5.14
N GLU A 574 -51.59 -8.41 4.67
CA GLU A 574 -52.16 -7.18 5.24
C GLU A 574 -51.78 -6.89 6.71
N ALA A 575 -50.85 -7.66 7.29
CA ALA A 575 -50.32 -7.41 8.62
C ALA A 575 -49.57 -6.07 8.69
N TRP A 576 -48.85 -5.72 7.62
CA TRP A 576 -48.15 -4.45 7.47
C TRP A 576 -48.74 -3.63 6.32
N LYS A 577 -49.06 -2.37 6.58
CA LYS A 577 -49.57 -1.45 5.56
C LYS A 577 -48.42 -0.64 4.97
N PRO A 578 -48.10 -0.78 3.66
CA PRO A 578 -47.03 -0.02 3.05
C PRO A 578 -47.42 1.45 2.94
N MET A 579 -46.44 2.34 3.08
CA MET A 579 -46.65 3.75 2.81
C MET A 579 -46.85 3.94 1.30
N ARG A 580 -48.03 4.42 0.91
CA ARG A 580 -48.30 4.84 -0.48
C ARG A 580 -47.74 6.25 -0.63
N ALA A 581 -46.61 6.38 -1.31
CA ALA A 581 -46.02 7.66 -1.67
C ALA A 581 -46.82 8.32 -2.80
#